data_AF-A0AA91DTG3-F1
#
_entry.id   AF-A0AA91DTG3-F1
#
_cell.length_a   1.000
_cell.length_b   1.000
_cell.length_c   1.000
_cell.angle_alpha   90.00
_cell.angle_beta   90.00
_cell.angle_gamma   90.00
#
_symmetry.space_group_name_H-M   'P 1'
#
loop_
_entity.id
_entity.type
_entity.pdbx_description
1 polymer ?
#
loop_
_entity_poly.entity_id
_entity_poly.type
_entity_poly.pdbx_seq_one_letter_code
_entity_poly.pdbx_strand_id
1 'polypeptide(L)' 'MKCPACTSTDQRVLSTRTADSRITRLRCCDACGHRWNTVEIGAQNLNRMESAVAAVRTFTSLSKELADAEATHS' A
#
# COMPACT_ATOMS: atom_id res chain seq x y z
N MET A 1 13.49 -13.03 2.89
CA MET A 1 13.55 -11.99 1.83
C MET A 1 15.00 -11.85 1.39
N LYS A 2 15.24 -11.67 0.09
CA LYS A 2 16.60 -11.49 -0.47
C LYS A 2 16.95 -10.00 -0.57
N CYS A 3 18.23 -9.68 -0.51
CA CYS A 3 18.73 -8.33 -0.76
C CYS A 3 18.38 -7.92 -2.21
N PRO A 4 17.75 -6.75 -2.43
CA PRO A 4 17.38 -6.30 -3.77
C PRO A 4 18.59 -5.93 -4.64
N ALA A 5 19.76 -5.68 -4.05
CA ALA A 5 20.96 -5.31 -4.78
C ALA A 5 21.84 -6.52 -5.17
N CYS A 6 22.05 -7.47 -4.26
CA CYS A 6 22.98 -8.60 -4.49
C CYS A 6 22.33 -9.98 -4.38
N THR A 7 21.02 -10.06 -4.12
CA THR A 7 20.22 -11.29 -3.98
C THR A 7 20.61 -12.23 -2.83
N SER A 8 21.61 -11.87 -2.01
CA SER A 8 21.96 -12.60 -0.79
C SER A 8 20.76 -12.69 0.16
N THR A 9 20.69 -13.79 0.90
CA THR A 9 19.72 -14.00 1.99
C THR A 9 20.18 -13.39 3.32
N ASP A 10 21.45 -12.97 3.40
CA ASP A 10 22.05 -12.45 4.62
C ASP A 10 21.66 -10.99 4.80
N GLN A 11 20.81 -10.76 5.79
CA GLN A 11 20.29 -9.45 6.14
C GLN A 11 19.91 -9.39 7.61
N ARG A 12 20.01 -8.18 8.16
CA ARG A 12 19.55 -7.84 9.50
C ARG A 12 18.55 -6.68 9.49
N VAL A 13 17.69 -6.63 10.50
CA VAL A 13 16.81 -5.47 10.74
C VAL A 13 17.56 -4.47 11.62
N LEU A 14 17.68 -3.24 11.14
CA LEU A 14 18.33 -2.15 11.86
C LEU A 14 17.36 -1.36 12.73
N SER A 15 16.13 -1.16 12.25
CA SER A 15 15.09 -0.50 13.02
C SER A 15 13.70 -0.94 12.59
N THR A 16 12.77 -0.91 13.53
CA THR A 16 11.36 -1.19 13.30
C THR A 16 10.54 0.01 13.76
N ARG A 17 9.65 0.48 12.89
CA ARG A 17 8.65 1.51 13.21
C ARG A 17 7.27 0.91 13.04
N THR A 18 6.48 0.94 14.11
CA THR A 18 5.11 0.46 14.12
C THR A 18 4.16 1.65 14.06
N ALA A 19 3.17 1.57 13.18
CA ALA A 19 2.03 2.47 13.13
C ALA A 19 0.75 1.63 13.09
N ASP A 20 -0.41 2.24 13.34
CA ASP A 20 -1.68 1.52 13.53
C ASP A 20 -2.01 0.49 12.45
N SER A 21 -1.68 0.76 11.19
CA SER A 21 -2.02 -0.09 10.04
C SER A 21 -0.83 -0.77 9.36
N ARG A 22 0.41 -0.46 9.76
CA ARG A 22 1.62 -0.93 9.07
C ARG A 22 2.84 -1.03 9.98
N ILE A 23 3.74 -1.95 9.64
CA ILE A 23 5.07 -2.07 10.23
C ILE A 23 6.10 -1.75 9.15
N THR A 24 7.00 -0.81 9.41
CA THR A 24 8.13 -0.50 8.53
C THR A 24 9.42 -0.97 9.16
N ARG A 25 10.20 -1.78 8.44
CA ARG A 25 11.50 -2.30 8.89
C ARG A 25 12.62 -1.79 7.99
N LEU A 26 13.58 -1.06 8.55
CA LEU A 26 14.83 -0.74 7.85
C LEU A 26 15.75 -1.96 7.93
N ARG A 27 16.16 -2.47 6.78
CA ARG A 27 17.01 -3.65 6.63
C ARG A 27 18.38 -3.25 6.08
N CYS A 28 19.37 -4.06 6.38
CA CYS A 28 20.72 -3.95 5.84
C CYS A 28 21.18 -5.35 5.42
N CYS A 29 21.75 -5.47 4.22
CA CYS A 29 22.37 -6.71 3.77
C CYS A 29 23.75 -6.83 4.40
N ASP A 30 24.04 -7.98 5.00
CA ASP A 30 25.34 -8.24 5.61
C ASP A 30 26.41 -8.54 4.55
N ALA A 31 26.01 -9.02 3.36
CA ALA A 31 26.92 -9.36 2.27
C ALA A 31 27.37 -8.14 1.43
N CYS A 32 26.51 -7.16 1.18
CA CYS A 32 26.85 -6.00 0.33
C CYS A 32 26.64 -4.63 0.98
N GLY A 33 26.13 -4.57 2.21
CA GLY A 33 25.88 -3.31 2.93
C GLY A 33 24.70 -2.48 2.42
N HIS A 34 23.99 -2.93 1.38
CA HIS A 34 22.81 -2.22 0.88
C HIS A 34 21.72 -2.12 1.94
N ARG A 35 21.03 -0.97 2.01
CA ARG A 35 19.99 -0.69 3.02
C ARG A 35 18.67 -0.35 2.34
N TRP A 36 17.58 -0.93 2.81
CA TRP A 36 16.25 -0.71 2.25
C TRP A 36 15.16 -0.86 3.30
N ASN A 37 13.98 -0.30 3.04
CA ASN A 37 12.81 -0.47 3.90
C ASN A 37 11.90 -1.56 3.37
N THR A 38 11.28 -2.33 4.27
CA THR A 38 10.12 -3.17 3.95
C THR A 38 8.92 -2.68 4.73
N VAL A 39 7.76 -2.59 4.07
CA VAL A 39 6.50 -2.19 4.67
C VAL A 39 5.58 -3.40 4.69
N GLU A 40 5.12 -3.77 5.88
CA GLU A 40 4.20 -4.88 6.12
C GLU A 40 2.85 -4.28 6.53
N ILE A 41 1.79 -4.63 5.80
CA ILE A 41 0.43 -4.14 6.03
C ILE A 41 -0.43 -5.36 6.39
N GLY A 42 -1.23 -5.26 7.46
CA GLY A 42 -2.16 -6.33 7.82
C GLY A 42 -3.19 -6.56 6.72
N ALA A 43 -3.47 -7.83 6.39
CA ALA A 43 -4.39 -8.19 5.31
C ALA A 43 -5.78 -7.54 5.45
N GLN A 44 -6.26 -7.37 6.68
CA GLN A 44 -7.52 -6.67 6.97
C GLN A 44 -7.52 -5.19 6.52
N ASN A 45 -6.35 -4.53 6.53
CA ASN A 45 -6.24 -3.14 6.10
C ASN A 45 -6.21 -3.02 4.56
N LEU A 46 -5.72 -4.04 3.86
CA LEU A 46 -5.83 -4.12 2.40
C LEU A 46 -7.29 -4.23 1.96
N ASN A 47 -8.07 -5.13 2.58
CA ASN A 47 -9.49 -5.29 2.26
C ASN A 47 -10.31 -4.01 2.53
N ARG A 48 -9.98 -3.27 3.59
CA ARG A 48 -10.61 -1.97 3.90
C ARG A 48 -10.30 -0.94 2.81
N MET A 49 -9.06 -0.90 2.31
CA MET A 49 -8.68 -0.02 1.21
C MET A 49 -9.42 -0.37 -0.09
N GLU A 50 -9.50 -1.65 -0.45
CA GLU A 50 -10.24 -2.09 -1.64
C GLU A 50 -11.72 -1.70 -1.58
N SER A 51 -12.35 -1.92 -0.43
CA SER A 51 -13.75 -1.54 -0.19
C SER A 51 -13.96 -0.02 -0.29
N ALA A 52 -13.03 0.77 0.27
CA ALA A 52 -13.10 2.23 0.19
C ALA A 52 -12.95 2.73 -1.26
N VAL A 53 -12.02 2.15 -2.04
CA VAL A 53 -11.83 2.50 -3.45
C VAL A 53 -13.07 2.13 -4.28
N ALA A 54 -13.68 0.97 -4.02
CA ALA A 54 -14.92 0.56 -4.68
C ALA A 54 -16.06 1.55 -4.40
N ALA A 55 -16.26 1.93 -3.13
CA ALA A 55 -17.29 2.90 -2.75
C ALA A 55 -17.10 4.27 -3.44
N VAL A 56 -15.87 4.76 -3.52
CA VAL A 56 -15.56 6.02 -4.23
C VAL A 56 -15.91 5.90 -5.72
N ARG A 57 -15.55 4.78 -6.38
CA ARG A 57 -15.89 4.56 -7.79
C ARG A 57 -17.40 4.54 -8.03
N THR A 58 -18.16 3.86 -7.16
CA THR A 58 -19.62 3.83 -7.22
C THR A 58 -20.20 5.23 -7.09
N PHE A 59 -19.73 6.00 -6.11
CA PHE A 59 -20.19 7.37 -5.91
C PHE A 59 -19.93 8.26 -7.13
N THR A 60 -18.74 8.16 -7.74
CA THR A 60 -18.41 8.91 -8.95
C THR A 60 -19.30 8.52 -10.14
N SER A 61 -19.62 7.24 -10.30
CA SER A 61 -20.56 6.78 -11.34
C SER A 61 -21.94 7.40 -11.16
N LEU A 62 -22.50 7.29 -9.95
CA LEU A 62 -23.82 7.82 -9.64
C LEU A 62 -23.89 9.35 -9.80
N SER A 63 -22.82 10.05 -9.41
CA SER A 63 -22.73 11.50 -9.57
C SER A 63 -22.73 11.92 -11.05
N LYS A 64 -22.09 11.12 -11.92
CA LYS A 64 -22.13 11.36 -13.37
C LYS A 64 -23.51 11.07 -13.95
N GLU A 65 -24.13 9.96 -13.58
CA GLU A 65 -25.48 9.60 -14.01
C GLU A 65 -26.50 10.68 -13.65
N LEU A 66 -26.38 11.27 -12.46
CA LEU A 66 -27.22 12.37 -12.03
C LEU A 66 -27.02 13.62 -12.90
N ALA A 67 -25.76 14.01 -13.16
CA ALA A 67 -25.45 15.15 -14.02
C ALA A 67 -25.95 14.96 -15.47
N ASP A 68 -25.81 13.75 -16.02
CA ASP A 68 -26.29 13.41 -17.35
C ASP A 68 -27.84 13.47 -17.41
N ALA A 69 -28.53 13.04 -16.35
CA ALA A 69 -29.99 13.13 -16.24
C ALA A 69 -30.47 14.59 -16.16
N GLU A 70 -29.83 15.43 -15.36
CA GLU A 70 -30.13 16.87 -15.28
C GLU A 70 -29.99 17.57 -16.65
N ALA A 71 -28.94 17.22 -17.40
CA ALA A 71 -28.69 17.75 -18.74
C ALA A 71 -29.75 17.33 -19.78
N THR A 72 -30.41 16.18 -19.58
CA THR A 72 -31.43 15.65 -20.51
C THR A 72 -32.82 16.27 -20.25
N HIS A 73 -33.05 16.80 -19.05
CA HIS A 73 -34.32 17.40 -18.64
C HIS A 73 -34.31 18.95 -18.65
N SER A 74 -33.24 19.56 -19.17
CA SER A 74 -33.07 21.01 -19.37
C SER A 74 -33.34 21.38 -20.83
#